data_AF-A6VSU9-F1
#
_entry.id   AF-A6VSU9-F1
#
_cell.length_a   1.000
_cell.length_b   1.000
_cell.length_c   1.000
_cell.angle_alpha   90.00
_cell.angle_beta   90.00
_cell.angle_gamma   90.00
#
_symmetry.space_group_name_H-M   'P 1'
#
loop_
_entity.id
_entity.type
_entity.pdbx_description
1 polymer ?
#
loop_
_entity_poly.entity_id
_entity_poly.type
_entity_poly.pdbx_seq_one_letter_code
_entity_poly.pdbx_strand_id
1 'polypeptide(L)'
;MIPKYKDISDLLDKGATVEALERIMELREATLELQEENLDLKVKVKKLEEELEEKAKLNYEAPFYWMIEGDNKDGPFCQKCFDSDTKKIRLQTNGNDYWICNACKSQYRGKEFKVRKTKRVSSVSNHWLGN
;
A
#
# COMPACT_ATOMS: atom_id res chain seq x y z
N MET A 1 -4.03 -31.29 -20.89
CA MET A 1 -2.63 -31.79 -20.88
C MET A 1 -2.04 -31.42 -22.23
N ILE A 2 -0.96 -30.64 -22.26
CA ILE A 2 -0.42 -30.09 -23.52
C ILE A 2 0.21 -31.24 -24.34
N PRO A 3 -0.22 -31.45 -25.59
CA PRO A 3 0.38 -32.47 -26.46
C PRO A 3 1.87 -32.20 -26.68
N LYS A 4 2.70 -33.25 -26.67
CA LYS A 4 4.12 -33.11 -26.97
C LYS A 4 4.33 -33.12 -28.48
N TYR A 5 5.28 -32.32 -28.96
CA TYR A 5 5.67 -32.29 -30.37
C TYR A 5 5.98 -33.69 -30.93
N LYS A 6 6.63 -34.55 -30.14
CA LYS A 6 6.99 -35.92 -30.56
C LYS A 6 5.78 -36.78 -30.88
N ASP A 7 4.69 -36.64 -30.14
CA ASP A 7 3.46 -37.40 -30.36
C ASP A 7 2.80 -37.00 -31.69
N ILE A 8 2.87 -35.71 -32.05
CA ILE A 8 2.37 -35.18 -33.32
C ILE A 8 3.25 -35.66 -34.49
N SER A 9 4.58 -35.62 -34.32
CA SER A 9 5.53 -36.10 -35.34
C SER A 9 5.32 -37.59 -35.63
N ASP A 10 5.17 -38.42 -34.59
CA ASP A 10 4.95 -39.85 -34.73
C ASP A 10 3.62 -40.18 -35.43
N LEU A 11 2.58 -39.35 -35.27
CA LEU A 11 1.30 -39.49 -35.97
C LEU A 11 1.43 -39.13 -37.45
N LEU A 12 2.16 -38.07 -37.76
CA LEU A 12 2.42 -37.65 -39.15
C LEU A 12 3.25 -38.71 -39.90
N ASP A 13 4.28 -39.27 -39.27
CA ASP A 13 5.13 -40.31 -39.86
C ASP A 13 4.35 -41.61 -40.15
N LYS A 14 3.29 -41.87 -39.38
CA LYS A 14 2.38 -43.02 -39.58
C LYS A 14 1.25 -42.75 -40.59
N GLY A 15 1.19 -41.54 -41.17
CA GLY A 15 0.12 -41.13 -42.08
C GLY A 15 -1.24 -40.86 -41.40
N ALA A 16 -1.27 -40.78 -40.06
CA ALA A 16 -2.46 -40.50 -39.26
C ALA A 16 -2.72 -38.99 -39.21
N THR A 17 -3.16 -38.43 -40.35
CA THR A 17 -3.25 -36.98 -40.55
C THR A 17 -4.38 -36.32 -39.76
N VAL A 18 -5.50 -37.02 -39.53
CA VAL A 18 -6.64 -36.48 -38.78
C VAL A 18 -6.29 -36.37 -37.29
N GLU A 19 -5.72 -37.43 -36.71
CA GLU A 19 -5.29 -37.48 -35.33
C GLU A 19 -4.17 -36.45 -35.06
N ALA A 20 -3.24 -36.28 -36.02
CA ALA A 20 -2.23 -35.24 -35.93
C ALA A 20 -2.85 -33.83 -35.92
N LEU A 21 -3.88 -33.58 -36.73
CA LEU A 21 -4.60 -32.31 -36.76
C LEU A 21 -5.33 -32.04 -35.44
N GLU A 22 -5.99 -33.04 -34.85
CA GLU A 22 -6.62 -32.93 -33.53
C GLU A 22 -5.61 -32.52 -32.46
N ARG A 23 -4.44 -33.17 -32.43
CA ARG A 23 -3.37 -32.81 -31.49
C ARG A 23 -2.80 -31.40 -31.72
N ILE A 24 -2.74 -30.95 -32.97
CA ILE A 24 -2.33 -29.57 -33.28
C ILE A 24 -3.38 -28.57 -32.77
N MET A 25 -4.67 -28.90 -32.87
CA MET A 25 -5.74 -28.06 -32.33
C MET A 25 -5.67 -27.98 -30.80
N GLU A 26 -5.51 -29.12 -30.11
CA GLU A 26 -5.29 -29.17 -28.66
C GLU A 26 -4.07 -28.34 -28.24
N LEU A 27 -2.96 -28.42 -28.99
CA LEU A 27 -1.76 -27.63 -28.73
C LEU A 27 -1.98 -26.13 -28.92
N ARG A 28 -2.74 -25.74 -29.95
CA ARG A 28 -3.10 -24.33 -30.20
C ARG A 28 -3.96 -23.77 -29.08
N GLU A 29 -4.97 -24.52 -28.65
CA GLU A 29 -5.85 -24.14 -27.54
C GLU A 29 -5.03 -23.93 -26.26
N ALA A 30 -4.20 -24.91 -25.89
CA ALA A 30 -3.31 -24.77 -24.73
C ALA A 30 -2.32 -23.60 -24.84
N THR A 31 -1.86 -23.28 -26.06
CA THR A 31 -0.98 -22.12 -26.29
C THR A 31 -1.73 -20.81 -26.06
N LEU A 32 -2.98 -20.71 -26.50
CA LEU A 32 -3.81 -19.52 -26.28
C LEU A 32 -4.10 -19.33 -24.79
N GLU A 33 -4.49 -20.40 -24.08
CA GLU A 33 -4.70 -20.35 -22.63
C GLU A 33 -3.45 -19.88 -21.88
N LEU A 34 -2.29 -20.42 -22.22
CA LEU A 34 -1.01 -20.00 -21.61
C LEU A 34 -0.66 -18.54 -21.94
N GLN A 35 -0.98 -18.07 -23.14
CA GLN A 35 -0.75 -16.68 -23.52
C GLN A 35 -1.66 -15.73 -22.73
N GLU A 36 -2.93 -16.08 -22.56
CA GLU A 36 -3.87 -15.32 -21.74
C GLU A 36 -3.41 -15.26 -20.28
N GLU A 37 -3.06 -16.41 -19.69
CA GLU A 37 -2.54 -16.46 -18.31
C GLU A 37 -1.26 -15.63 -18.16
N ASN A 38 -0.35 -15.69 -19.14
CA ASN A 38 0.89 -14.91 -19.11
C ASN A 38 0.62 -13.40 -19.15
N LEU A 39 -0.34 -12.96 -19.96
CA LEU A 39 -0.76 -11.56 -20.02
C LEU A 39 -1.37 -11.11 -18.69
N ASP A 40 -2.27 -11.91 -18.13
CA ASP A 40 -2.90 -11.62 -16.83
C ASP A 40 -1.85 -11.52 -15.70
N LEU A 41 -0.89 -12.44 -15.69
CA LEU A 41 0.21 -12.42 -14.72
C LEU A 41 1.09 -11.20 -14.90
N LYS A 42 1.45 -10.82 -16.14
CA LYS A 42 2.23 -9.60 -16.41
C LYS A 42 1.50 -8.34 -15.95
N VAL A 43 0.19 -8.25 -16.17
CA VAL A 43 -0.63 -7.13 -15.70
C VAL A 43 -0.64 -7.06 -14.16
N LYS A 44 -0.81 -8.21 -13.48
CA LYS A 44 -0.75 -8.29 -12.02
C LYS A 44 0.62 -7.88 -11.47
N VAL A 45 1.71 -8.38 -12.08
CA VAL A 45 3.08 -8.01 -11.68
C VAL A 45 3.29 -6.52 -11.81
N LYS A 46 2.96 -5.93 -12.96
CA LYS A 46 3.11 -4.48 -13.18
C LYS A 46 2.34 -3.66 -12.13
N LYS A 47 1.09 -4.04 -11.83
CA LYS A 47 0.29 -3.36 -10.81
C LYS A 47 0.93 -3.44 -9.42
N LEU A 48 1.45 -4.61 -9.04
CA LEU A 48 2.13 -4.79 -7.76
C LEU A 48 3.44 -4.00 -7.68
N GLU A 49 4.19 -3.92 -8.78
CA GLU A 49 5.40 -3.10 -8.87
C GLU A 49 5.07 -1.62 -8.70
N GLU A 50 4.02 -1.11 -9.36
CA GLU A 50 3.54 0.26 -9.19
C GLU A 50 3.12 0.55 -7.74
N GLU A 51 2.38 -0.35 -7.10
CA GLU A 51 1.99 -0.24 -5.68
C GLU A 51 3.20 -0.25 -4.74
N LEU A 52 4.23 -1.05 -5.03
CA LEU A 52 5.48 -1.10 -4.25
C LEU A 52 6.29 0.18 -4.40
N GLU A 53 6.41 0.73 -5.61
CA GLU A 53 7.09 2.00 -5.84
C GLU A 53 6.40 3.13 -5.08
N GLU A 54 5.06 3.15 -5.09
CA GLU A 54 4.26 4.15 -4.37
C GLU A 54 4.44 4.08 -2.84
N LYS A 55 4.67 2.87 -2.31
CA LYS A 55 5.02 2.65 -0.90
C LYS A 55 6.47 3.03 -0.60
N ALA A 56 7.40 2.78 -1.51
CA ALA A 56 8.82 3.10 -1.33
C ALA A 56 9.08 4.61 -1.19
N LYS A 57 8.20 5.45 -1.76
CA LYS A 57 8.27 6.92 -1.63
C LYS A 57 7.85 7.44 -0.25
N LEU A 58 7.30 6.60 0.63
CA LEU A 58 6.89 7.01 1.98
C LEU A 58 7.95 6.65 3.01
N ASN A 59 8.57 7.67 3.59
CA ASN A 59 9.53 7.55 4.67
C ASN A 59 8.84 7.76 6.03
N TYR A 60 9.05 6.82 6.95
CA TYR A 60 8.59 6.98 8.33
C TYR A 60 9.57 7.83 9.12
N GLU A 61 9.09 8.93 9.69
CA GLU A 61 9.83 9.75 10.64
C GLU A 61 8.94 10.03 11.84
N ALA A 62 9.18 9.29 12.94
CA ALA A 62 8.29 9.26 14.07
C ALA A 62 7.90 10.68 14.57
N PRO A 63 6.60 10.94 14.77
CA PRO A 63 5.46 10.00 14.70
C PRO A 63 4.69 10.00 13.36
N PHE A 64 5.30 10.40 12.24
CA PHE A 64 4.62 10.67 10.96
C PHE A 64 5.19 9.86 9.80
N TYR A 65 4.42 9.79 8.71
CA TYR A 65 4.97 9.47 7.39
C TYR A 65 5.15 10.74 6.55
N TRP A 66 6.16 10.72 5.70
CA TRP A 66 6.45 11.77 4.72
C TRP A 66 6.65 11.14 3.35
N MET A 67 6.10 11.76 2.31
CA MET A 67 6.39 11.38 0.94
C MET A 67 7.63 12.13 0.48
N ILE A 68 8.63 11.41 -0.01
CA ILE A 68 9.90 11.97 -0.51
C ILE A 68 9.95 11.75 -2.02
N GLU A 69 9.99 12.85 -2.76
CA GLU A 69 10.15 12.86 -4.22
C GLU A 69 11.31 13.77 -4.60
N GLY A 70 12.51 13.19 -4.75
CA GLY A 70 13.73 13.95 -4.90
C GLY A 70 14.00 14.82 -3.68
N ASP A 71 14.09 16.14 -3.89
CA ASP A 71 14.29 17.12 -2.82
C ASP A 71 12.99 17.58 -2.16
N ASN A 72 11.82 17.18 -2.69
CA ASN A 72 10.53 17.55 -2.14
C ASN A 72 10.11 16.58 -1.03
N LYS A 73 9.78 17.14 0.13
CA LYS A 73 9.24 16.40 1.28
C LYS A 73 7.81 16.86 1.55
N ASP A 74 6.85 16.00 1.23
CA ASP A 74 5.43 16.27 1.37
C ASP A 74 4.81 15.50 2.55
N GLY A 75 3.96 16.15 3.34
CA GLY A 75 3.34 15.57 4.53
C GLY A 75 3.01 16.61 5.61
N PRO A 76 2.87 16.19 6.89
CA PRO A 76 2.93 14.82 7.39
C PRO A 76 1.63 14.02 7.18
N PHE A 77 1.77 12.71 6.98
CA PHE A 77 0.66 11.76 6.86
C PHE A 77 0.46 10.95 8.16
N CYS A 78 -0.78 10.54 8.38
CA CYS A 78 -1.21 9.81 9.57
C CYS A 78 -0.65 8.37 9.58
N GLN A 79 0.25 8.08 10.54
CA GLN A 79 0.80 6.74 10.74
C GLN A 79 -0.27 5.66 10.82
N LYS A 80 -1.24 5.79 11.74
CA LYS A 80 -2.27 4.76 11.94
C LYS A 80 -3.07 4.43 10.67
N CYS A 81 -3.44 5.44 9.90
CA CYS A 81 -4.25 5.23 8.68
C CYS A 81 -3.43 4.56 7.57
N PHE A 82 -2.13 4.84 7.52
CA PHE A 82 -1.25 4.20 6.56
C PHE A 82 -0.94 2.75 6.98
N ASP A 83 -0.61 2.52 8.25
CA ASP A 83 -0.27 1.18 8.76
C ASP A 83 -1.46 0.21 8.71
N SER A 84 -2.68 0.67 8.96
CA SER A 84 -3.86 -0.20 8.97
C SER A 84 -4.46 -0.42 7.58
N ASP A 85 -4.56 0.65 6.78
CA ASP A 85 -5.38 0.67 5.57
C ASP A 85 -4.61 1.16 4.33
N THR A 86 -3.30 1.42 4.44
CA THR A 86 -2.47 2.07 3.39
C THR A 86 -2.99 3.45 2.94
N LYS A 87 -3.84 4.11 3.75
CA LYS A 87 -4.44 5.40 3.43
C LYS A 87 -3.52 6.56 3.81
N LYS A 88 -3.14 7.37 2.82
CA LYS A 88 -2.30 8.57 2.97
C LYS A 88 -3.08 9.80 3.44
N ILE A 89 -3.61 9.76 4.66
CA ILE A 89 -4.40 10.87 5.21
C ILE A 89 -3.48 11.98 5.72
N ARG A 90 -3.55 13.17 5.13
CA ARG A 90 -2.77 14.34 5.59
C ARG A 90 -3.23 14.79 6.97
N LEU A 91 -2.28 14.95 7.89
CA LEU A 91 -2.54 15.46 9.22
C LEU A 91 -2.79 16.98 9.18
N GLN A 92 -3.69 17.42 10.04
CA GLN A 92 -4.04 18.84 10.20
C GLN A 92 -3.40 19.37 11.48
N THR A 93 -2.98 20.63 11.50
CA THR A 93 -2.44 21.28 12.68
C THR A 93 -3.01 22.68 12.85
N ASN A 94 -3.20 23.08 14.11
CA ASN A 94 -3.52 24.46 14.49
C ASN A 94 -2.30 25.14 15.17
N GLY A 95 -1.10 24.60 14.97
CA GLY A 95 0.15 25.06 15.57
C GLY A 95 0.61 24.24 16.78
N ASN A 96 1.71 24.70 17.41
CA ASN A 96 2.37 24.03 18.54
C ASN A 96 2.80 22.58 18.26
N ASP A 97 3.09 22.25 17.00
CA ASP A 97 3.52 20.91 16.55
C ASP A 97 2.58 19.79 17.03
N TYR A 98 1.28 20.12 17.08
CA TYR A 98 0.21 19.21 17.45
C TYR A 98 -0.64 18.90 16.23
N TRP A 99 -0.74 17.63 15.90
CA TRP A 99 -1.28 17.15 14.64
C TRP A 99 -2.44 16.20 14.87
N ILE A 100 -3.48 16.32 14.05
CA ILE A 100 -4.71 15.54 14.18
C ILE A 100 -5.07 14.95 12.83
N CYS A 101 -5.46 13.68 12.82
CA CYS A 101 -6.05 13.05 11.65
C CYS A 101 -7.57 13.25 11.64
N ASN A 102 -8.12 13.87 10.60
CA ASN A 102 -9.56 14.06 10.48
C ASN A 102 -10.33 12.77 10.18
N ALA A 103 -9.66 11.74 9.65
CA ALA A 103 -10.27 10.44 9.36
C ALA A 103 -10.38 9.56 10.61
N CYS A 104 -9.26 9.26 11.29
CA CYS A 104 -9.24 8.34 12.43
C CYS A 104 -9.20 9.03 13.81
N LYS A 105 -9.19 10.37 13.85
CA LYS A 105 -9.15 11.20 15.07
C LYS A 105 -7.92 11.00 15.96
N SER A 106 -6.90 10.29 15.48
CA SER A 106 -5.63 10.13 16.20
C SER A 106 -4.90 11.47 16.30
N GLN A 107 -4.21 11.66 17.41
CA GLN A 107 -3.50 12.88 17.76
C GLN A 107 -2.02 12.55 17.93
N TYR A 108 -1.16 13.42 17.39
CA TYR A 108 0.27 13.23 17.36
C TYR A 108 0.95 14.51 17.83
N ARG A 109 2.07 14.35 18.52
CA ARG A 109 2.91 15.46 18.99
C ARG A 109 4.25 15.31 18.29
N GLY A 110 4.63 16.32 17.51
CA GLY A 110 5.95 16.34 16.92
C GLY A 110 7.02 16.75 17.94
N LYS A 111 8.26 16.88 17.47
CA LYS A 111 9.45 17.12 18.30
C LYS A 111 9.42 18.48 18.99
N GLU A 112 8.76 19.47 18.40
CA GLU A 112 8.69 20.86 18.87
C GLU A 112 7.46 21.14 19.74
N PHE A 113 6.66 20.12 20.08
CA PHE A 113 5.45 20.28 20.87
C PHE A 113 5.74 20.79 22.29
N LYS A 114 5.13 21.91 22.69
CA LYS A 114 5.28 22.48 24.04
C LYS A 114 3.99 22.38 24.83
N VAL A 115 4.06 21.83 26.05
CA VAL A 115 2.92 21.79 26.97
C VAL A 115 2.70 23.20 27.54
N ARG A 116 1.49 23.76 27.36
CA ARG A 116 1.11 25.02 28.04
C ARG A 116 0.99 24.77 29.54
N LYS A 117 1.85 25.37 30.36
CA LYS A 117 1.76 25.31 31.82
C LYS A 117 0.60 26.19 32.29
N THR A 118 -0.54 25.59 32.63
CA THR A 118 -1.63 26.31 33.31
C THR A 118 -1.20 26.58 34.75
N LYS A 119 -1.07 27.86 35.15
CA LYS A 119 -0.86 28.22 36.57
C LYS A 119 -2.08 27.75 37.36
N ARG A 120 -1.91 26.74 38.20
CA ARG A 120 -2.94 26.28 39.15
C ARG A 120 -3.08 27.39 40.21
N VAL A 121 -4.10 28.23 40.13
CA VAL A 121 -4.39 29.21 41.20
C VAL A 121 -4.97 28.42 42.37
N SER A 122 -4.16 28.19 43.41
CA SER A 122 -4.64 27.65 44.68
C SER A 122 -5.38 28.76 45.42
N SER A 123 -6.70 28.74 45.41
CA SER A 123 -7.52 29.58 46.29
C SER A 123 -7.41 29.06 47.73
N VAL A 124 -6.58 29.70 48.56
CA VAL A 124 -6.62 29.51 50.02
C VAL A 124 -7.75 30.38 50.55
N SER A 125 -8.86 29.75 50.96
CA SER A 125 -9.95 30.44 51.64
C SER A 125 -9.56 30.66 53.11
N ASN A 126 -9.18 31.88 53.47
CA ASN A 126 -9.12 32.30 54.87
C ASN A 126 -10.56 32.49 55.39
N HIS A 127 -11.01 31.61 56.29
CA HIS A 127 -12.24 31.81 57.05
C HIS A 127 -11.92 32.52 58.37
N TRP A 128 -12.73 33.52 58.67
CA TRP A 128 -12.49 34.58 59.66
C TRP A 128 -12.66 34.11 61.12
N LEU A 129 -11.77 34.61 62.00
CA LEU A 129 -11.98 34.68 63.44
C LEU A 129 -12.94 35.84 63.74
N GLY A 130 -14.04 35.57 64.43
CA GLY A 130 -14.93 36.57 65.02
C GLY A 130 -15.09 36.28 66.50
N ASN A 131 -14.58 37.20 67.34
CA ASN A 131 -14.94 37.36 68.75
C ASN A 131 -16.38 37.86 68.89
#